data_AF-A0A3Q9IQ20-F1
#
_entry.id   AF-A0A3Q9IQ20-F1
#
_cell.length_a   1.000
_cell.length_b   1.000
_cell.length_c   1.000
_cell.angle_alpha   90.00
_cell.angle_beta   90.00
_cell.angle_gamma   90.00
#
_symmetry.space_group_name_H-M   'P 1'
#
loop_
_entity.id
_entity.type
_entity.pdbx_description
1 polymer ?
#
loop_
_entity_poly.entity_id
_entity_poly.type
_entity_poly.pdbx_seq_one_letter_code
_entity_poly.pdbx_strand_id
1 'polypeptide(L)'
;MEKKCSFLVWVLLSIFAISCTDVYKEDDSEEEEVIVPPGDTYTAEKETYCLNVVYYVPADVEDVEDWHYRLSGVTLHVQNYFYENFMRYRVDKKFGLELNDVNADFIRIHYIKSTRKLVEMQERNMSEMAQEVLGYFEQHPESKKSDHYLVWMPEYSGSFINFYYPSAKEGFAFAGVDNTRWKIRYFDSARARATFLSNLGTVLRVFAKSCFLPYSNAGLDSPFRALMGAEKALGASAMKAQPYFNSRNYAGWVTSSTGYMEGTPDKVRLMIWDIRYLAGTQLFNDDYSYEPFDVTVEDVKVLSKQGVLEYADDTLHVTCKFKCPVELAGVLMLDDPWRTYDPVFGKRDESIDKDEMQDTGWDAYGVYVEQASLEKEGDVYTASFVVPLCNHINFELSTNSSTLISHEIRFRFIGKNGMAFPHAPTSIKGGPCSAPLRTCYKLVRTRLGTGYPAVYYVLHDIPTKYGTWVSESE
;
A
#
# COMPACT_ATOMS: atom_id res chain seq x y z
N MET A 1 31.82 -52.87 -19.20
CA MET A 1 30.71 -52.34 -18.38
C MET A 1 30.35 -50.88 -18.72
N GLU A 2 30.82 -50.34 -19.85
CA GLU A 2 30.76 -48.88 -20.13
C GLU A 2 29.69 -48.46 -21.16
N LYS A 3 29.06 -49.39 -21.89
CA LYS A 3 28.08 -49.04 -22.94
C LYS A 3 26.63 -48.93 -22.46
N LYS A 4 26.32 -49.33 -21.22
CA LYS A 4 24.95 -49.27 -20.66
C LYS A 4 24.65 -48.03 -19.80
N CYS A 5 25.69 -47.34 -19.30
CA CYS A 5 25.49 -46.07 -18.57
C CYS A 5 25.18 -44.88 -19.48
N SER A 6 25.72 -44.86 -20.71
CA SER A 6 25.51 -43.72 -21.64
C SER A 6 24.06 -43.58 -22.09
N PHE A 7 23.37 -44.70 -22.34
CA PHE A 7 21.96 -44.69 -22.76
C PHE A 7 21.01 -44.22 -21.64
N LEU A 8 21.30 -44.60 -20.40
CA LEU A 8 20.48 -44.23 -19.23
C LEU A 8 20.64 -42.75 -18.87
N VAL A 9 21.83 -42.17 -19.07
CA VAL A 9 22.07 -40.73 -18.89
C VAL A 9 21.36 -39.90 -19.96
N TRP A 10 21.33 -40.35 -21.22
CA TRP A 10 20.60 -39.66 -22.30
C TRP A 10 19.07 -39.75 -22.17
N VAL A 11 18.54 -40.89 -21.67
CA VAL A 11 17.11 -41.04 -21.36
C VAL A 11 16.71 -40.19 -20.15
N LEU A 12 17.56 -40.10 -19.11
CA LEU A 12 17.28 -39.22 -17.97
C LEU A 12 17.38 -37.73 -18.36
N LEU A 13 18.35 -37.31 -19.20
CA LEU A 13 18.46 -35.93 -19.69
C LEU A 13 17.28 -35.51 -20.58
N SER A 14 16.71 -36.44 -21.37
CA SER A 14 15.52 -36.15 -22.18
C SER A 14 14.23 -36.09 -21.34
N ILE A 15 14.13 -36.86 -20.24
CA ILE A 15 13.02 -36.73 -19.29
C ILE A 15 13.12 -35.42 -18.49
N PHE A 16 14.32 -34.92 -18.19
CA PHE A 16 14.49 -33.59 -17.57
C PHE A 16 14.23 -32.42 -18.53
N ALA A 17 14.44 -32.59 -19.84
CA ALA A 17 14.11 -31.55 -20.83
C ALA A 17 12.59 -31.45 -21.11
N ILE A 18 11.85 -32.56 -21.03
CA ILE A 18 10.40 -32.61 -21.28
C ILE A 18 9.59 -32.22 -20.03
N SER A 19 10.05 -32.59 -18.84
CA SER A 19 9.41 -32.21 -17.56
C SER A 19 9.40 -30.69 -17.29
N CYS A 20 10.29 -29.93 -17.95
CA CYS A 20 10.37 -28.47 -17.80
C CYS A 20 9.66 -27.67 -18.90
N THR A 21 9.12 -28.30 -19.94
CA THR A 21 8.55 -27.58 -21.11
C THR A 21 7.06 -27.79 -21.34
N ASP A 22 6.45 -28.88 -20.83
CA ASP A 22 5.04 -29.17 -21.11
C ASP A 22 4.04 -28.40 -20.23
N VAL A 23 4.46 -27.81 -19.11
CA VAL A 23 3.56 -26.99 -18.26
C VAL A 23 3.34 -25.57 -18.83
N TYR A 24 4.13 -25.13 -19.81
CA TYR A 24 3.96 -23.81 -20.42
C TYR A 24 2.91 -23.76 -21.52
N LYS A 25 2.48 -24.90 -22.07
CA LYS A 25 1.62 -24.92 -23.27
C LYS A 25 0.13 -24.99 -22.98
N GLU A 26 -0.29 -25.44 -21.80
CA GLU A 26 -1.73 -25.56 -21.48
C GLU A 26 -2.38 -24.23 -21.07
N ASP A 27 -1.66 -23.28 -20.47
CA ASP A 27 -2.19 -21.94 -20.13
C ASP A 27 -2.01 -20.89 -21.25
N ASP A 28 -1.12 -21.15 -22.22
CA ASP A 28 -0.90 -20.32 -23.42
C ASP A 28 -1.65 -20.89 -24.65
N SER A 29 -2.54 -21.88 -24.50
CA SER A 29 -3.45 -22.26 -25.59
C SER A 29 -4.46 -21.12 -25.77
N GLU A 30 -4.12 -20.18 -26.63
CA GLU A 30 -4.96 -19.05 -27.05
C GLU A 30 -6.20 -19.60 -27.77
N GLU A 31 -7.24 -19.95 -27.03
CA GLU A 31 -8.58 -19.71 -27.58
C GLU A 31 -8.66 -18.19 -27.78
N GLU A 32 -8.74 -17.77 -29.04
CA GLU A 32 -8.97 -16.37 -29.41
C GLU A 32 -10.28 -15.94 -28.76
N GLU A 33 -10.15 -15.19 -27.67
CA GLU A 33 -11.27 -14.63 -26.97
C GLU A 33 -11.97 -13.65 -27.90
N VAL A 34 -13.24 -13.90 -28.21
CA VAL A 34 -14.01 -13.03 -29.10
C VAL A 34 -14.32 -11.75 -28.33
N ILE A 35 -13.49 -10.73 -28.53
CA ILE A 35 -13.68 -9.41 -27.94
C ILE A 35 -14.77 -8.68 -28.72
N VAL A 36 -15.93 -8.51 -28.10
CA VAL A 36 -16.99 -7.64 -28.63
C VAL A 36 -16.63 -6.19 -28.29
N PRO A 37 -16.43 -5.30 -29.29
CA PRO A 37 -16.07 -3.91 -29.04
C PRO A 37 -17.09 -3.19 -28.13
N PRO A 38 -16.65 -2.22 -27.32
CA PRO A 38 -17.55 -1.41 -26.51
C PRO A 38 -18.48 -0.57 -27.40
N GLY A 39 -19.67 -0.27 -26.90
CA GLY A 39 -20.52 0.78 -27.50
C GLY A 39 -19.98 2.19 -27.24
N ASP A 40 -20.61 3.22 -27.80
CA ASP A 40 -20.14 4.61 -27.67
C ASP A 40 -20.51 5.28 -26.33
N THR A 41 -21.41 4.68 -25.56
CA THR A 41 -22.00 5.30 -24.37
C THR A 41 -21.60 4.59 -23.08
N TYR A 42 -21.44 5.38 -22.03
CA TYR A 42 -21.03 4.91 -20.70
C TYR A 42 -21.85 5.61 -19.63
N THR A 43 -22.21 4.88 -18.59
CA THR A 43 -22.97 5.36 -17.43
C THR A 43 -22.14 5.21 -16.16
N ALA A 44 -22.12 6.25 -15.33
CA ALA A 44 -21.48 6.22 -14.03
C ALA A 44 -22.22 5.29 -13.05
N GLU A 45 -21.50 4.40 -12.37
CA GLU A 45 -22.06 3.55 -11.30
C GLU A 45 -22.50 4.35 -10.08
N LYS A 46 -21.92 5.55 -9.86
CA LYS A 46 -22.23 6.45 -8.75
C LYS A 46 -22.59 7.84 -9.26
N GLU A 47 -23.48 8.50 -8.54
CA GLU A 47 -23.92 9.86 -8.88
C GLU A 47 -22.87 10.93 -8.55
N THR A 48 -22.08 10.74 -7.49
CA THR A 48 -21.18 11.77 -6.96
C THR A 48 -19.77 11.67 -7.55
N TYR A 49 -19.06 10.58 -7.27
CA TYR A 49 -17.65 10.43 -7.62
C TYR A 49 -17.36 9.07 -8.27
N CYS A 50 -16.68 9.10 -9.42
CA CYS A 50 -16.09 7.93 -10.07
C CYS A 50 -14.58 8.12 -10.25
N LEU A 51 -13.83 7.02 -10.28
CA LEU A 51 -12.41 7.04 -10.58
C LEU A 51 -12.19 7.50 -12.02
N ASN A 52 -11.28 8.46 -12.23
CA ASN A 52 -10.83 8.80 -13.57
C ASN A 52 -9.80 7.74 -14.02
N VAL A 53 -10.09 7.01 -15.09
CA VAL A 53 -9.18 6.00 -15.64
C VAL A 53 -8.60 6.51 -16.95
N VAL A 54 -7.28 6.50 -17.07
CA VAL A 54 -6.55 7.10 -18.19
C VAL A 54 -5.63 6.04 -18.79
N TYR A 55 -5.58 5.95 -20.12
CA TYR A 55 -4.51 5.25 -20.81
C TYR A 55 -3.58 6.30 -21.44
N TYR A 56 -2.39 6.43 -20.86
CA TYR A 56 -1.43 7.48 -21.17
C TYR A 56 -0.24 6.91 -21.94
N VAL A 57 -0.17 7.21 -23.23
CA VAL A 57 0.75 6.57 -24.17
C VAL A 57 1.80 7.58 -24.66
N PRO A 58 3.11 7.26 -24.66
CA PRO A 58 4.14 8.14 -25.22
C PRO A 58 3.90 8.49 -26.70
N ALA A 59 4.36 9.67 -27.11
CA ALA A 59 4.22 10.19 -28.48
C ALA A 59 4.82 9.26 -29.55
N ASP A 60 5.89 8.53 -29.19
CA ASP A 60 6.70 7.69 -30.07
C ASP A 60 6.54 6.18 -29.80
N VAL A 61 5.47 5.80 -29.11
CA VAL A 61 5.14 4.40 -28.81
C VAL A 61 3.78 4.07 -29.42
N GLU A 62 3.71 2.97 -30.16
CA GLU A 62 2.44 2.44 -30.68
C GLU A 62 1.56 1.92 -29.54
N ASP A 63 0.26 1.96 -29.77
CA ASP A 63 -0.71 1.48 -28.79
C ASP A 63 -0.63 -0.05 -28.69
N VAL A 64 -0.82 -0.58 -27.48
CA VAL A 64 -0.83 -2.03 -27.29
C VAL A 64 -2.17 -2.59 -27.75
N GLU A 65 -2.15 -3.67 -28.51
CA GLU A 65 -3.37 -4.35 -28.97
C GLU A 65 -4.30 -4.71 -27.80
N ASP A 66 -5.61 -4.56 -28.05
CA ASP A 66 -6.70 -4.80 -27.10
C ASP A 66 -6.57 -4.08 -25.75
N TRP A 67 -5.80 -2.98 -25.67
CA TRP A 67 -5.56 -2.27 -24.42
C TRP A 67 -6.86 -1.95 -23.68
N HIS A 68 -7.93 -1.54 -24.38
CA HIS A 68 -9.18 -1.14 -23.75
C HIS A 68 -9.86 -2.31 -23.04
N TYR A 69 -9.90 -3.47 -23.68
CA TYR A 69 -10.42 -4.70 -23.07
C TYR A 69 -9.60 -5.11 -21.85
N ARG A 70 -8.26 -5.21 -22.04
CA ARG A 70 -7.34 -5.69 -21.01
C ARG A 70 -7.32 -4.79 -19.78
N LEU A 71 -7.21 -3.48 -20.00
CA LEU A 71 -7.18 -2.49 -18.92
C LEU A 71 -8.54 -2.33 -18.25
N SER A 72 -9.65 -2.54 -18.96
CA SER A 72 -10.98 -2.58 -18.32
C SER A 72 -11.09 -3.75 -17.36
N GLY A 73 -10.78 -4.97 -17.81
CA GLY A 73 -10.82 -6.16 -16.97
C GLY A 73 -9.93 -6.06 -15.73
N VAL A 74 -8.71 -5.53 -15.87
CA VAL A 74 -7.81 -5.31 -14.72
C VAL A 74 -8.35 -4.22 -13.80
N THR A 75 -8.91 -3.12 -14.31
CA THR A 75 -9.47 -2.06 -13.47
C THR A 75 -10.71 -2.51 -12.70
N LEU A 76 -11.56 -3.32 -13.32
CA LEU A 76 -12.69 -3.98 -12.66
C LEU A 76 -12.21 -4.92 -11.53
N HIS A 77 -11.11 -5.63 -11.73
CA HIS A 77 -10.47 -6.41 -10.66
C HIS A 77 -9.94 -5.53 -9.52
N VAL A 78 -9.30 -4.39 -9.83
CA VAL A 78 -8.89 -3.41 -8.80
C VAL A 78 -10.12 -2.97 -8.01
N GLN A 79 -11.22 -2.63 -8.66
CA GLN A 79 -12.46 -2.24 -8.00
C GLN A 79 -13.03 -3.34 -7.10
N ASN A 80 -13.12 -4.56 -7.61
CA ASN A 80 -13.63 -5.70 -6.86
C ASN A 80 -12.71 -6.03 -5.67
N TYR A 81 -11.39 -5.98 -5.84
CA TYR A 81 -10.46 -6.20 -4.73
C TYR A 81 -10.74 -5.24 -3.58
N PHE A 82 -10.88 -3.93 -3.83
CA PHE A 82 -11.18 -2.97 -2.76
C PHE A 82 -12.56 -3.26 -2.16
N TYR A 83 -13.58 -3.47 -2.98
CA TYR A 83 -14.94 -3.78 -2.50
C TYR A 83 -14.99 -5.03 -1.61
N GLU A 84 -14.36 -6.14 -2.02
CA GLU A 84 -14.27 -7.36 -1.22
C GLU A 84 -13.57 -7.11 0.12
N ASN A 85 -12.51 -6.30 0.13
CA ASN A 85 -11.82 -5.92 1.36
C ASN A 85 -12.72 -5.09 2.29
N PHE A 86 -13.48 -4.15 1.74
CA PHE A 86 -14.51 -3.39 2.47
C PHE A 86 -15.57 -4.32 3.08
N MET A 87 -16.08 -5.27 2.30
CA MET A 87 -17.11 -6.23 2.71
C MET A 87 -16.62 -7.23 3.75
N ARG A 88 -15.33 -7.61 3.77
CA ARG A 88 -14.73 -8.42 4.86
C ARG A 88 -14.94 -7.79 6.24
N TYR A 89 -15.08 -6.47 6.30
CA TYR A 89 -15.35 -5.70 7.51
C TYR A 89 -16.78 -5.14 7.60
N ARG A 90 -17.69 -5.65 6.75
CA ARG A 90 -19.10 -5.26 6.69
C ARG A 90 -19.31 -3.76 6.43
N VAL A 91 -18.41 -3.15 5.67
CA VAL A 91 -18.56 -1.78 5.17
C VAL A 91 -18.96 -1.89 3.70
N ASP A 92 -20.21 -1.59 3.37
CA ASP A 92 -20.71 -1.65 1.99
C ASP A 92 -20.36 -0.35 1.25
N LYS A 93 -19.11 -0.27 0.78
CA LYS A 93 -18.61 0.85 -0.02
C LYS A 93 -17.77 0.32 -1.18
N LYS A 94 -18.05 0.84 -2.37
CA LYS A 94 -17.39 0.56 -3.63
C LYS A 94 -17.11 1.91 -4.30
N PHE A 95 -15.91 2.11 -4.85
CA PHE A 95 -15.66 3.29 -5.67
C PHE A 95 -16.31 3.13 -7.04
N GLY A 96 -16.81 4.21 -7.63
CA GLY A 96 -17.52 4.16 -8.91
C GLY A 96 -16.59 4.09 -10.12
N LEU A 97 -17.02 3.40 -11.17
CA LEU A 97 -16.49 3.50 -12.53
C LEU A 97 -17.59 3.95 -13.48
N GLU A 98 -17.22 4.42 -14.67
CA GLU A 98 -18.16 4.60 -15.78
C GLU A 98 -18.15 3.33 -16.62
N LEU A 99 -19.24 2.55 -16.60
CA LEU A 99 -19.36 1.29 -17.33
C LEU A 99 -19.99 1.52 -18.69
N ASN A 100 -19.58 0.75 -19.68
CA ASN A 100 -20.19 0.80 -21.01
C ASN A 100 -21.63 0.26 -20.96
N ASP A 101 -22.55 0.93 -21.63
CA ASP A 101 -23.97 0.58 -21.56
C ASP A 101 -24.31 -0.73 -22.30
N VAL A 102 -23.48 -1.12 -23.27
CA VAL A 102 -23.69 -2.34 -24.09
C VAL A 102 -22.94 -3.53 -23.50
N ASN A 103 -21.71 -3.31 -23.03
CA ASN A 103 -20.85 -4.35 -22.47
C ASN A 103 -20.15 -3.86 -21.19
N ALA A 104 -20.71 -4.19 -20.02
CA ALA A 104 -20.20 -3.76 -18.72
C ALA A 104 -18.78 -4.26 -18.38
N ASP A 105 -18.20 -5.18 -19.16
CA ASP A 105 -16.79 -5.57 -19.05
C ASP A 105 -15.83 -4.47 -19.54
N PHE A 106 -16.36 -3.46 -20.23
CA PHE A 106 -15.64 -2.25 -20.61
C PHE A 106 -16.00 -1.09 -19.71
N ILE A 107 -14.97 -0.39 -19.24
CA ILE A 107 -15.11 0.88 -18.53
C ILE A 107 -14.70 2.03 -19.45
N ARG A 108 -15.10 3.26 -19.12
CA ARG A 108 -14.58 4.45 -19.78
C ARG A 108 -13.11 4.58 -19.41
N ILE A 109 -12.24 4.65 -20.42
CA ILE A 109 -10.83 4.96 -20.25
C ILE A 109 -10.50 6.13 -21.17
N HIS A 110 -10.01 7.22 -20.59
CA HIS A 110 -9.59 8.39 -21.33
C HIS A 110 -8.24 8.11 -21.99
N TYR A 111 -8.26 7.94 -23.31
CA TYR A 111 -7.05 7.79 -24.10
C TYR A 111 -6.35 9.15 -24.26
N ILE A 112 -5.09 9.23 -23.85
CA ILE A 112 -4.24 10.41 -24.00
C ILE A 112 -2.94 9.99 -24.66
N LYS A 113 -2.77 10.38 -25.93
CA LYS A 113 -1.46 10.33 -26.59
C LYS A 113 -0.64 11.52 -26.11
N SER A 114 0.41 11.24 -25.35
CA SER A 114 1.28 12.26 -24.78
C SER A 114 2.00 13.03 -25.89
N THR A 115 2.30 14.29 -25.60
CA THR A 115 3.25 15.11 -26.34
C THR A 115 4.71 14.74 -26.04
N ARG A 116 4.95 13.97 -24.98
CA ARG A 116 6.27 13.52 -24.52
C ARG A 116 6.64 12.18 -25.12
N LYS A 117 7.93 11.98 -25.34
CA LYS A 117 8.50 10.72 -25.80
C LYS A 117 8.75 9.76 -24.64
N LEU A 118 8.91 8.47 -24.94
CA LEU A 118 9.19 7.42 -23.97
C LEU A 118 10.36 7.76 -23.03
N VAL A 119 11.43 8.35 -23.58
CA VAL A 119 12.63 8.72 -22.80
C VAL A 119 12.36 9.81 -21.75
N GLU A 120 11.28 10.57 -21.91
CA GLU A 120 10.82 11.60 -20.99
C GLU A 120 9.79 11.06 -19.99
N MET A 121 9.16 9.91 -20.25
CA MET A 121 8.16 9.29 -19.39
C MET A 121 8.82 8.35 -18.36
N GLN A 122 9.58 8.95 -17.46
CA GLN A 122 10.31 8.29 -16.37
C GLN A 122 9.75 8.74 -15.02
N GLU A 123 9.94 7.94 -13.96
CA GLU A 123 9.39 8.21 -12.62
C GLU A 123 9.73 9.61 -12.09
N ARG A 124 10.95 10.10 -12.35
CA ARG A 124 11.38 11.45 -11.96
C ARG A 124 10.60 12.60 -12.59
N ASN A 125 9.83 12.33 -13.64
CA ASN A 125 9.05 13.31 -14.41
C ASN A 125 7.52 13.13 -14.17
N MET A 126 7.12 12.44 -13.09
CA MET A 126 5.71 12.23 -12.76
C MET A 126 4.91 13.53 -12.61
N SER A 127 5.55 14.61 -12.13
CA SER A 127 4.92 15.93 -12.00
C SER A 127 4.44 16.45 -13.35
N GLU A 128 5.32 16.46 -14.35
CA GLU A 128 5.02 16.92 -15.70
C GLU A 128 4.01 16.01 -16.41
N MET A 129 4.08 14.70 -16.15
CA MET A 129 3.10 13.74 -16.68
C MET A 129 1.71 13.95 -16.08
N ALA A 130 1.62 14.17 -14.76
CA ALA A 130 0.36 14.47 -14.08
C ALA A 130 -0.25 15.79 -14.58
N GLN A 131 0.57 16.81 -14.82
CA GLN A 131 0.12 18.08 -15.39
C GLN A 131 -0.49 17.92 -16.79
N GLU A 132 0.04 17.04 -17.63
CA GLU A 132 -0.54 16.77 -18.96
C GLU A 132 -1.92 16.10 -18.85
N VAL A 133 -2.07 15.14 -17.93
CA VAL A 133 -3.37 14.51 -17.64
C VAL A 133 -4.36 15.50 -17.04
N LEU A 134 -3.94 16.33 -16.08
CA LEU A 134 -4.78 17.38 -15.51
C LEU A 134 -5.22 18.38 -16.59
N GLY A 135 -4.30 18.81 -17.46
CA GLY A 135 -4.59 19.71 -18.57
C GLY A 135 -5.61 19.13 -19.57
N TYR A 136 -5.63 17.81 -19.77
CA TYR A 136 -6.69 17.15 -20.54
C TYR A 136 -8.06 17.32 -19.87
N PHE A 137 -8.17 17.08 -18.56
CA PHE A 137 -9.44 17.22 -17.83
C PHE A 137 -9.87 18.68 -17.62
N GLU A 138 -8.94 19.63 -17.63
CA GLU A 138 -9.27 21.07 -17.68
C GLU A 138 -9.94 21.46 -19.01
N GLN A 139 -9.52 20.83 -20.12
CA GLN A 139 -10.12 21.04 -21.44
C GLN A 139 -11.42 20.24 -21.65
N HIS A 140 -11.63 19.19 -20.85
CA HIS A 140 -12.79 18.29 -20.90
C HIS A 140 -13.41 18.14 -19.50
N PRO A 141 -13.90 19.23 -18.89
CA PRO A 141 -14.35 19.21 -17.49
C PRO A 141 -15.51 18.24 -17.23
N GLU A 142 -16.35 17.97 -18.22
CA GLU A 142 -17.45 16.98 -18.13
C GLU A 142 -16.96 15.54 -17.98
N SER A 143 -15.71 15.28 -18.38
CA SER A 143 -15.05 13.99 -18.28
C SER A 143 -14.45 13.74 -16.89
N LYS A 144 -14.19 14.80 -16.10
CA LYS A 144 -13.61 14.67 -14.75
C LYS A 144 -14.68 14.22 -13.75
N LYS A 145 -14.48 13.07 -13.10
CA LYS A 145 -15.44 12.48 -12.15
C LYS A 145 -14.99 12.46 -10.69
N SER A 146 -13.71 12.73 -10.43
CA SER A 146 -13.14 12.88 -9.08
C SER A 146 -11.77 13.57 -9.18
N ASP A 147 -11.07 13.70 -8.05
CA ASP A 147 -9.69 14.15 -7.97
C ASP A 147 -8.68 12.98 -7.89
N HIS A 148 -9.14 11.75 -8.16
CA HIS A 148 -8.31 10.56 -8.15
C HIS A 148 -8.17 9.95 -9.55
N TYR A 149 -6.96 9.52 -9.88
CA TYR A 149 -6.60 9.06 -11.23
C TYR A 149 -5.84 7.74 -11.19
N LEU A 150 -6.30 6.78 -11.97
CA LEU A 150 -5.55 5.57 -12.31
C LEU A 150 -5.05 5.70 -13.75
N VAL A 151 -3.75 5.90 -13.88
CA VAL A 151 -3.07 6.16 -15.16
C VAL A 151 -2.33 4.88 -15.58
N TRP A 152 -2.92 4.15 -16.50
CA TRP A 152 -2.29 3.02 -17.16
C TRP A 152 -1.31 3.52 -18.23
N MET A 153 -0.16 2.89 -18.32
CA MET A 153 0.87 3.19 -19.31
C MET A 153 1.40 1.88 -19.92
N PRO A 154 1.80 1.89 -21.21
CA PRO A 154 2.52 0.77 -21.81
C PRO A 154 3.74 0.34 -20.98
N GLU A 155 4.04 -0.95 -20.97
CA GLU A 155 5.29 -1.46 -20.45
C GLU A 155 6.43 -1.17 -21.45
N TYR A 156 7.51 -0.60 -20.96
CA TYR A 156 8.71 -0.33 -21.73
C TYR A 156 9.93 -0.29 -20.80
N SER A 157 11.14 -0.26 -21.37
CA SER A 157 12.36 -0.13 -20.57
C SER A 157 12.35 1.18 -19.78
N GLY A 158 12.26 1.08 -18.46
CA GLY A 158 12.15 2.23 -17.55
C GLY A 158 10.71 2.64 -17.22
N SER A 159 9.69 1.87 -17.64
CA SER A 159 8.34 2.02 -17.11
C SER A 159 8.35 1.76 -15.60
N PHE A 160 7.42 2.38 -14.88
CA PHE A 160 7.41 2.40 -13.42
C PHE A 160 5.98 2.25 -12.88
N ILE A 161 5.88 1.92 -11.59
CA ILE A 161 4.60 1.89 -10.86
C ILE A 161 4.79 2.71 -9.60
N ASN A 162 4.23 3.92 -9.58
CA ASN A 162 4.35 4.81 -8.43
C ASN A 162 3.15 5.77 -8.33
N PHE A 163 2.99 6.38 -7.16
CA PHE A 163 1.96 7.38 -6.91
C PHE A 163 2.54 8.79 -6.92
N TYR A 164 1.68 9.77 -7.13
CA TYR A 164 2.04 11.18 -7.05
C TYR A 164 0.86 11.98 -6.52
N TYR A 165 1.15 13.00 -5.69
CA TYR A 165 0.15 13.95 -5.21
C TYR A 165 0.47 15.32 -5.82
N PRO A 166 -0.23 15.74 -6.90
CA PRO A 166 -0.06 17.08 -7.46
C PRO A 166 -0.45 18.19 -6.47
N SER A 167 -1.39 17.89 -5.58
CA SER A 167 -1.79 18.78 -4.49
C SER A 167 -2.34 17.98 -3.30
N ALA A 168 -2.85 18.68 -2.29
CA ALA A 168 -3.58 18.06 -1.18
C ALA A 168 -4.90 17.40 -1.61
N LYS A 169 -5.41 17.69 -2.81
CA LYS A 169 -6.72 17.19 -3.28
C LYS A 169 -6.59 16.05 -4.27
N GLU A 170 -5.59 16.09 -5.14
CA GLU A 170 -5.42 15.11 -6.20
C GLU A 170 -4.47 13.96 -5.83
N GLY A 171 -4.81 12.76 -6.28
CA GLY A 171 -3.95 11.59 -6.16
C GLY A 171 -3.88 10.78 -7.45
N PHE A 172 -2.67 10.50 -7.90
CA PHE A 172 -2.36 9.78 -9.13
C PHE A 172 -1.70 8.45 -8.82
N ALA A 173 -2.15 7.39 -9.50
CA ALA A 173 -1.47 6.10 -9.57
C ALA A 173 -1.00 5.87 -11.01
N PHE A 174 0.30 5.93 -11.25
CA PHE A 174 0.90 5.56 -12.53
C PHE A 174 1.25 4.08 -12.54
N ALA A 175 0.83 3.36 -13.59
CA ALA A 175 1.01 1.92 -13.73
C ALA A 175 1.52 1.56 -15.14
N GLY A 176 2.84 1.60 -15.30
CA GLY A 176 3.58 1.19 -16.50
C GLY A 176 3.76 -0.31 -16.62
N VAL A 177 2.66 -1.03 -16.84
CA VAL A 177 2.58 -2.50 -16.87
C VAL A 177 1.89 -3.06 -18.10
N ASP A 178 1.36 -2.18 -18.95
CA ASP A 178 0.48 -2.62 -20.03
C ASP A 178 1.26 -3.28 -21.18
N ASN A 179 1.05 -4.57 -21.37
CA ASN A 179 1.60 -5.37 -22.47
C ASN A 179 0.55 -6.40 -22.92
N THR A 180 0.73 -7.06 -24.06
CA THR A 180 -0.26 -8.01 -24.61
C THR A 180 -0.62 -9.19 -23.70
N ARG A 181 0.18 -9.48 -22.67
CA ARG A 181 -0.05 -10.52 -21.66
C ARG A 181 -0.60 -9.98 -20.34
N TRP A 182 -0.74 -8.66 -20.17
CA TRP A 182 -1.39 -8.06 -19.00
C TRP A 182 -2.90 -8.22 -19.12
N LYS A 183 -3.41 -9.43 -18.85
CA LYS A 183 -4.83 -9.82 -18.99
C LYS A 183 -5.34 -10.40 -17.69
N ILE A 184 -6.51 -9.93 -17.23
CA ILE A 184 -7.05 -10.37 -15.94
C ILE A 184 -7.41 -11.86 -15.91
N ARG A 185 -7.73 -12.49 -17.06
CA ARG A 185 -7.99 -13.94 -17.14
C ARG A 185 -6.85 -14.80 -16.59
N TYR A 186 -5.60 -14.30 -16.63
CA TYR A 186 -4.47 -15.02 -16.04
C TYR A 186 -4.57 -15.11 -14.52
N PHE A 187 -5.50 -14.39 -13.88
CA PHE A 187 -5.79 -14.47 -12.46
C PHE A 187 -6.24 -15.85 -11.99
N ASP A 188 -6.82 -16.67 -12.89
CA ASP A 188 -7.38 -17.98 -12.54
C ASP A 188 -6.30 -19.06 -12.35
N SER A 189 -5.13 -18.89 -12.96
CA SER A 189 -3.98 -19.78 -12.80
C SER A 189 -2.93 -19.14 -11.90
N ALA A 190 -2.53 -19.83 -10.83
CA ALA A 190 -1.51 -19.34 -9.91
C ALA A 190 -0.16 -19.10 -10.61
N ARG A 191 0.16 -19.93 -11.63
CA ARG A 191 1.39 -19.79 -12.41
C ARG A 191 1.30 -18.69 -13.45
N ALA A 192 0.16 -18.57 -14.14
CA ALA A 192 -0.06 -17.48 -15.09
C ALA A 192 -0.06 -16.12 -14.36
N ARG A 193 -0.71 -16.01 -13.19
CA ARG A 193 -0.60 -14.83 -12.31
C ARG A 193 0.82 -14.45 -11.98
N ALA A 194 1.61 -15.40 -11.47
CA ALA A 194 2.98 -15.14 -11.07
C ALA A 194 3.86 -14.74 -12.26
N THR A 195 3.51 -15.16 -13.47
CA THR A 195 4.28 -14.88 -14.68
C THR A 195 3.89 -13.55 -15.32
N PHE A 196 2.59 -13.32 -15.52
CA PHE A 196 2.08 -12.22 -16.35
C PHE A 196 1.48 -11.08 -15.54
N LEU A 197 1.07 -11.33 -14.29
CA LEU A 197 0.44 -10.35 -13.40
C LEU A 197 1.29 -10.07 -12.15
N SER A 198 2.59 -10.38 -12.17
CA SER A 198 3.50 -10.27 -11.00
C SER A 198 3.48 -8.88 -10.34
N ASN A 199 3.22 -7.83 -11.12
CA ASN A 199 3.12 -6.45 -10.66
C ASN A 199 1.74 -6.04 -10.12
N LEU A 200 0.71 -6.89 -10.20
CA LEU A 200 -0.68 -6.51 -9.89
C LEU A 200 -0.84 -6.06 -8.44
N GLY A 201 -0.18 -6.73 -7.49
CA GLY A 201 -0.20 -6.29 -6.11
C GLY A 201 0.46 -4.93 -5.90
N THR A 202 1.53 -4.62 -6.63
CA THR A 202 2.16 -3.29 -6.59
C THR A 202 1.21 -2.22 -7.13
N VAL A 203 0.46 -2.51 -8.19
CA VAL A 203 -0.59 -1.62 -8.72
C VAL A 203 -1.67 -1.39 -7.66
N LEU A 204 -2.19 -2.45 -7.03
CA LEU A 204 -3.20 -2.33 -5.95
C LEU A 204 -2.71 -1.41 -4.82
N ARG A 205 -1.46 -1.60 -4.37
CA ARG A 205 -0.85 -0.77 -3.31
C ARG A 205 -0.69 0.68 -3.74
N VAL A 206 -0.20 0.93 -4.96
CA VAL A 206 0.01 2.29 -5.49
C VAL A 206 -1.32 3.00 -5.72
N PHE A 207 -2.35 2.30 -6.15
CA PHE A 207 -3.72 2.83 -6.20
C PHE A 207 -4.26 3.15 -4.80
N ALA A 208 -4.00 2.31 -3.81
CA ALA A 208 -4.36 2.64 -2.43
C ALA A 208 -3.63 3.91 -1.93
N LYS A 209 -2.33 4.07 -2.24
CA LYS A 209 -1.58 5.30 -1.96
C LYS A 209 -2.22 6.50 -2.67
N SER A 210 -2.56 6.41 -3.95
CA SER A 210 -3.21 7.54 -4.65
C SER A 210 -4.57 7.90 -4.07
N CYS A 211 -5.19 6.99 -3.32
CA CYS A 211 -6.37 7.25 -2.49
C CYS A 211 -6.03 7.73 -1.07
N PHE A 212 -4.85 8.33 -0.87
CA PHE A 212 -4.36 8.92 0.37
C PHE A 212 -4.10 7.94 1.52
N LEU A 213 -4.08 6.64 1.27
CA LEU A 213 -3.90 5.65 2.32
C LEU A 213 -2.43 5.65 2.82
N PRO A 214 -2.18 5.78 4.14
CA PRO A 214 -0.83 5.69 4.69
C PRO A 214 -0.31 4.24 4.69
N TYR A 215 0.97 4.07 5.03
CA TYR A 215 1.50 2.74 5.29
C TYR A 215 0.90 2.14 6.57
N SER A 216 0.82 0.82 6.61
CA SER A 216 0.19 0.13 7.72
C SER A 216 0.65 -1.32 7.84
N ASN A 217 0.38 -1.98 8.97
CA ASN A 217 0.89 -3.33 9.20
C ASN A 217 -0.11 -4.23 9.91
N ALA A 218 -0.16 -5.50 9.50
CA ALA A 218 -1.07 -6.51 10.02
C ALA A 218 -0.79 -6.92 11.47
N GLY A 219 0.42 -6.64 11.96
CA GLY A 219 0.97 -7.20 13.18
C GLY A 219 1.50 -8.63 12.98
N LEU A 220 2.37 -9.09 13.89
CA LEU A 220 3.01 -10.41 13.78
C LEU A 220 2.03 -11.57 13.94
N ASP A 221 0.98 -11.37 14.75
CA ASP A 221 0.01 -12.42 15.06
C ASP A 221 -1.12 -12.52 14.01
N SER A 222 -1.15 -11.59 13.04
CA SER A 222 -2.16 -11.65 11.98
C SER A 222 -1.84 -12.78 10.99
N PRO A 223 -2.82 -13.65 10.69
CA PRO A 223 -2.66 -14.66 9.64
C PRO A 223 -2.70 -14.06 8.22
N PHE A 224 -2.96 -12.75 8.12
CA PHE A 224 -3.02 -11.97 6.88
C PHE A 224 -1.90 -10.94 6.82
N ARG A 225 -1.61 -10.48 5.61
CA ARG A 225 -0.55 -9.52 5.31
C ARG A 225 -1.16 -8.20 4.82
N ALA A 226 -0.74 -7.08 5.37
CA ALA A 226 -1.29 -5.78 5.00
C ALA A 226 -0.78 -5.39 3.60
N LEU A 227 -1.67 -4.99 2.70
CA LEU A 227 -1.30 -4.51 1.35
C LEU A 227 -0.31 -3.35 1.42
N MET A 228 -0.56 -2.43 2.36
CA MET A 228 0.28 -1.27 2.64
C MET A 228 1.48 -1.60 3.53
N GLY A 229 1.54 -2.82 4.05
CA GLY A 229 2.63 -3.28 4.88
C GLY A 229 3.73 -3.92 4.08
N ALA A 230 4.85 -4.07 4.74
CA ALA A 230 5.95 -4.82 4.20
C ALA A 230 6.15 -6.13 5.02
N GLU A 231 6.91 -7.09 4.50
CA GLU A 231 7.34 -8.29 5.23
C GLU A 231 8.79 -8.25 5.78
N LYS A 232 9.76 -7.77 5.00
CA LYS A 232 11.19 -7.77 5.37
C LYS A 232 12.01 -6.65 4.72
N ALA A 233 13.05 -6.19 5.39
CA ALA A 233 14.02 -5.29 4.77
C ALA A 233 14.89 -6.05 3.76
N LEU A 234 15.07 -5.51 2.55
CA LEU A 234 16.05 -5.96 1.57
C LEU A 234 17.35 -5.17 1.73
N GLY A 235 18.45 -5.86 2.00
CA GLY A 235 19.77 -5.25 2.09
C GLY A 235 20.70 -5.99 3.05
N ALA A 236 22.01 -5.98 2.77
CA ALA A 236 23.00 -6.66 3.62
C ALA A 236 23.35 -5.90 4.92
N SER A 237 22.88 -4.65 5.07
CA SER A 237 23.09 -3.85 6.28
C SER A 237 21.90 -2.93 6.54
N ALA A 238 21.69 -2.56 7.82
CA ALA A 238 20.69 -1.57 8.22
C ALA A 238 20.88 -0.19 7.56
N MET A 239 22.05 0.08 6.97
CA MET A 239 22.31 1.31 6.24
C MET A 239 21.93 1.25 4.76
N LYS A 240 21.48 0.09 4.24
CA LYS A 240 21.15 -0.13 2.83
C LYS A 240 19.80 -0.86 2.64
N ALA A 241 18.89 -0.71 3.59
CA ALA A 241 17.66 -1.48 3.69
C ALA A 241 16.50 -0.83 2.89
N GLN A 242 15.84 -1.59 2.02
CA GLN A 242 14.63 -1.20 1.30
C GLN A 242 13.42 -2.07 1.70
N PRO A 243 12.18 -1.55 1.76
CA PRO A 243 11.05 -2.31 2.26
C PRO A 243 10.60 -3.32 1.19
N TYR A 244 10.53 -4.59 1.56
CA TYR A 244 9.89 -5.61 0.74
C TYR A 244 8.40 -5.64 1.04
N PHE A 245 7.60 -4.91 0.26
CA PHE A 245 6.16 -4.83 0.47
C PHE A 245 5.46 -6.18 0.30
N ASN A 246 4.50 -6.45 1.18
CA ASN A 246 3.65 -7.65 1.12
C ASN A 246 2.90 -7.74 -0.21
N SER A 247 2.59 -6.59 -0.81
CA SER A 247 1.94 -6.48 -2.11
C SER A 247 2.64 -7.26 -3.22
N ARG A 248 3.98 -7.41 -3.16
CA ARG A 248 4.74 -8.21 -4.13
C ARG A 248 4.39 -9.70 -4.09
N ASN A 249 3.87 -10.18 -2.95
CA ASN A 249 3.44 -11.56 -2.77
C ASN A 249 2.01 -11.80 -3.28
N TYR A 250 1.28 -10.79 -3.77
CA TYR A 250 -0.13 -10.94 -4.18
C TYR A 250 -0.29 -11.88 -5.38
N ALA A 251 0.38 -11.57 -6.49
CA ALA A 251 0.31 -12.37 -7.71
C ALA A 251 1.33 -13.52 -7.72
N GLY A 252 2.40 -13.42 -6.94
CA GLY A 252 3.55 -14.33 -7.02
C GLY A 252 4.57 -13.83 -8.05
N TRP A 253 5.63 -14.60 -8.24
CA TRP A 253 6.65 -14.27 -9.25
C TRP A 253 7.39 -15.50 -9.75
N VAL A 254 8.00 -15.36 -10.91
CA VAL A 254 8.92 -16.37 -11.48
C VAL A 254 10.28 -15.71 -11.67
N THR A 255 11.34 -16.32 -11.13
CA THR A 255 12.72 -15.90 -11.45
C THR A 255 13.55 -17.08 -11.94
N SER A 256 14.60 -16.77 -12.70
CA SER A 256 15.56 -17.77 -13.19
C SER A 256 16.35 -18.46 -12.07
N SER A 257 16.49 -17.83 -10.90
CA SER A 257 17.32 -18.32 -9.80
C SER A 257 16.52 -19.04 -8.69
N THR A 258 15.28 -18.62 -8.42
CA THR A 258 14.43 -19.20 -7.36
C THR A 258 13.31 -20.08 -7.88
N GLY A 259 13.07 -20.09 -9.19
CA GLY A 259 11.91 -20.78 -9.78
C GLY A 259 10.59 -20.04 -9.55
N TYR A 260 9.49 -20.78 -9.72
CA TYR A 260 8.12 -20.32 -9.50
C TYR A 260 7.82 -20.17 -8.00
N MET A 261 7.29 -19.01 -7.63
CA MET A 261 6.76 -18.72 -6.30
C MET A 261 5.28 -18.36 -6.42
N GLU A 262 4.43 -19.17 -5.80
CA GLU A 262 2.98 -18.96 -5.78
C GLU A 262 2.61 -17.69 -5.01
N GLY A 263 1.70 -16.89 -5.59
CA GLY A 263 1.14 -15.71 -4.93
C GLY A 263 0.10 -16.05 -3.87
N THR A 264 -0.18 -15.09 -2.99
CA THR A 264 -1.08 -15.23 -1.82
C THR A 264 -2.20 -14.18 -1.82
N PRO A 265 -3.05 -14.14 -2.86
CA PRO A 265 -4.06 -13.10 -3.04
C PRO A 265 -5.15 -13.11 -1.95
N ASP A 266 -5.37 -14.25 -1.32
CA ASP A 266 -6.26 -14.45 -0.18
C ASP A 266 -5.71 -13.88 1.14
N LYS A 267 -4.37 -13.78 1.24
CA LYS A 267 -3.66 -13.30 2.44
C LYS A 267 -3.30 -11.83 2.40
N VAL A 268 -2.97 -11.29 1.22
CA VAL A 268 -2.57 -9.88 1.06
C VAL A 268 -3.81 -9.00 0.87
N ARG A 269 -4.14 -8.23 1.91
CA ARG A 269 -5.43 -7.55 2.01
C ARG A 269 -5.30 -6.15 2.61
N LEU A 270 -6.31 -5.30 2.38
CA LEU A 270 -6.48 -4.08 3.16
C LEU A 270 -6.96 -4.48 4.55
N MET A 271 -6.37 -3.89 5.56
CA MET A 271 -6.75 -4.17 6.94
C MET A 271 -7.86 -3.22 7.38
N ILE A 272 -8.50 -3.51 8.51
CA ILE A 272 -9.68 -2.74 8.97
C ILE A 272 -9.43 -1.24 8.98
N TRP A 273 -8.23 -0.80 9.36
CA TRP A 273 -7.89 0.62 9.41
C TRP A 273 -7.73 1.24 8.04
N ASP A 274 -7.22 0.48 7.07
CA ASP A 274 -7.14 0.93 5.69
C ASP A 274 -8.56 1.17 5.17
N ILE A 275 -9.49 0.28 5.50
CA ILE A 275 -10.91 0.39 5.16
C ILE A 275 -11.56 1.59 5.84
N ARG A 276 -11.33 1.81 7.13
CA ARG A 276 -11.89 2.97 7.85
C ARG A 276 -11.37 4.30 7.31
N TYR A 277 -10.09 4.34 6.95
CA TYR A 277 -9.49 5.52 6.33
C TYR A 277 -10.05 5.78 4.94
N LEU A 278 -9.99 4.77 4.06
CA LEU A 278 -10.51 4.86 2.69
C LEU A 278 -12.01 5.17 2.68
N ALA A 279 -12.80 4.65 3.62
CA ALA A 279 -14.23 4.95 3.73
C ALA A 279 -14.53 6.44 3.86
N GLY A 280 -13.57 7.23 4.35
CA GLY A 280 -13.65 8.68 4.45
C GLY A 280 -13.23 9.40 3.17
N THR A 281 -12.45 8.81 2.26
CA THR A 281 -11.90 9.53 1.10
C THR A 281 -12.91 9.69 -0.03
N GLN A 282 -12.68 10.66 -0.93
CA GLN A 282 -13.63 11.11 -1.96
C GLN A 282 -14.22 9.95 -2.78
N LEU A 283 -13.40 8.98 -3.20
CA LEU A 283 -13.88 7.84 -4.00
C LEU A 283 -14.87 6.92 -3.27
N PHE A 284 -14.87 6.91 -1.94
CA PHE A 284 -15.71 6.03 -1.14
C PHE A 284 -16.71 6.78 -0.25
N ASN A 285 -16.64 8.11 -0.19
CA ASN A 285 -17.49 8.96 0.61
C ASN A 285 -18.25 9.96 -0.27
N ASP A 286 -19.55 9.77 -0.42
CA ASP A 286 -20.38 10.64 -1.25
C ASP A 286 -20.61 12.02 -0.59
N ASP A 287 -20.40 12.13 0.73
CA ASP A 287 -20.48 13.38 1.50
C ASP A 287 -19.10 14.05 1.69
N TYR A 288 -18.12 13.70 0.85
CA TYR A 288 -16.76 14.23 0.96
C TYR A 288 -16.72 15.74 0.73
N SER A 289 -15.94 16.45 1.56
CA SER A 289 -15.68 17.88 1.43
C SER A 289 -14.20 18.17 1.64
N TYR A 290 -13.64 19.01 0.78
CA TYR A 290 -12.24 19.44 0.83
C TYR A 290 -11.92 20.48 1.91
N GLU A 291 -12.89 20.85 2.74
CA GLU A 291 -12.68 21.83 3.81
C GLU A 291 -11.67 21.28 4.84
N PRO A 292 -10.45 21.84 4.90
CA PRO A 292 -9.46 21.40 5.87
C PRO A 292 -9.93 21.77 7.27
N PHE A 293 -9.44 21.02 8.25
CA PHE A 293 -9.62 21.35 9.66
C PHE A 293 -8.32 21.08 10.40
N ASP A 294 -8.12 21.79 11.50
CA ASP A 294 -6.97 21.59 12.37
C ASP A 294 -7.39 20.87 13.65
N VAL A 295 -6.46 20.10 14.21
CA VAL A 295 -6.62 19.48 15.52
C VAL A 295 -5.54 20.00 16.45
N THR A 296 -5.96 20.51 17.61
CA THR A 296 -5.04 20.90 18.68
C THR A 296 -4.97 19.75 19.67
N VAL A 297 -3.86 19.01 19.66
CA VAL A 297 -3.57 17.99 20.67
C VAL A 297 -3.18 18.67 21.98
N GLU A 298 -3.88 18.35 23.06
CA GLU A 298 -3.66 18.92 24.39
C GLU A 298 -2.77 18.04 25.25
N ASP A 299 -2.96 16.71 25.19
CA ASP A 299 -2.20 15.76 26.00
C ASP A 299 -2.15 14.38 25.32
N VAL A 300 -1.01 13.70 25.46
CA VAL A 300 -0.85 12.31 25.03
C VAL A 300 -0.19 11.53 26.16
N LYS A 301 -0.90 10.52 26.65
CA LYS A 301 -0.40 9.60 27.67
C LYS A 301 -0.19 8.23 27.06
N VAL A 302 0.96 7.62 27.33
CA VAL A 302 1.30 6.26 26.89
C VAL A 302 1.74 5.48 28.11
N LEU A 303 1.10 4.35 28.40
CA LEU A 303 1.40 3.52 29.56
C LEU A 303 1.65 2.09 29.11
N SER A 304 2.63 1.43 29.72
CA SER A 304 2.90 -0.01 29.53
C SER A 304 2.12 -0.86 30.54
N LYS A 305 1.79 -2.12 30.22
CA LYS A 305 1.08 -2.99 31.15
C LYS A 305 1.99 -3.34 32.34
N GLN A 306 1.48 -3.14 33.56
CA GLN A 306 2.28 -3.40 34.76
C GLN A 306 2.71 -4.86 34.83
N GLY A 307 4.00 -5.08 35.11
CA GLY A 307 4.57 -6.41 35.32
C GLY A 307 4.99 -7.13 34.04
N VAL A 308 4.78 -6.53 32.86
CA VAL A 308 5.30 -7.05 31.59
C VAL A 308 6.63 -6.38 31.29
N LEU A 309 7.63 -7.18 30.91
CA LEU A 309 8.99 -6.72 30.63
C LEU A 309 9.35 -6.87 29.15
N GLU A 310 8.81 -7.88 28.48
CA GLU A 310 9.12 -8.18 27.09
C GLU A 310 8.14 -7.49 26.16
N TYR A 311 8.68 -6.82 25.14
CA TYR A 311 7.93 -6.09 24.14
C TYR A 311 6.85 -6.94 23.44
N ALA A 312 7.14 -8.21 23.15
CA ALA A 312 6.22 -9.08 22.44
C ALA A 312 4.94 -9.37 23.24
N ASP A 313 5.03 -9.32 24.57
CA ASP A 313 3.93 -9.64 25.48
C ASP A 313 3.23 -8.40 26.03
N ASP A 314 3.79 -7.20 25.80
CA ASP A 314 3.27 -5.98 26.39
C ASP A 314 2.09 -5.40 25.59
N THR A 315 1.23 -4.69 26.31
CA THR A 315 0.08 -3.98 25.77
C THR A 315 0.11 -2.53 26.25
N LEU A 316 0.16 -1.59 25.32
CA LEU A 316 0.12 -0.18 25.63
C LEU A 316 -1.32 0.28 25.86
N HIS A 317 -1.50 1.16 26.84
CA HIS A 317 -2.68 2.02 26.93
C HIS A 317 -2.29 3.45 26.55
N VAL A 318 -2.80 3.93 25.42
CA VAL A 318 -2.52 5.26 24.89
C VAL A 318 -3.79 6.11 24.94
N THR A 319 -3.71 7.32 25.47
CA THR A 319 -4.82 8.29 25.44
C THR A 319 -4.37 9.59 24.80
N CYS A 320 -5.14 10.11 23.85
CA CYS A 320 -4.92 11.38 23.17
C CYS A 320 -6.10 12.32 23.45
N LYS A 321 -5.83 13.43 24.14
CA LYS A 321 -6.79 14.51 24.36
C LYS A 321 -6.57 15.62 23.36
N PHE A 322 -7.63 16.08 22.72
CA PHE A 322 -7.53 17.07 21.65
C PHE A 322 -8.81 17.88 21.46
N LYS A 323 -8.68 19.04 20.81
CA LYS A 323 -9.79 19.87 20.34
C LYS A 323 -9.86 19.82 18.83
N CYS A 324 -11.07 19.67 18.30
CA CYS A 324 -11.34 19.60 16.87
C CYS A 324 -12.60 20.42 16.54
N PRO A 325 -12.58 21.26 15.50
CA PRO A 325 -13.73 22.08 15.11
C PRO A 325 -14.79 21.29 14.33
N VAL A 326 -14.50 20.05 13.92
CA VAL A 326 -15.40 19.20 13.14
C VAL A 326 -15.73 17.91 13.87
N GLU A 327 -16.82 17.26 13.46
CA GLU A 327 -17.09 15.89 13.90
C GLU A 327 -16.12 14.90 13.23
N LEU A 328 -15.58 13.98 14.02
CA LEU A 328 -14.69 12.94 13.54
C LEU A 328 -15.43 11.65 13.22
N ALA A 329 -15.01 11.00 12.13
CA ALA A 329 -15.32 9.61 11.81
C ALA A 329 -14.39 8.63 12.54
N GLY A 330 -13.19 9.07 12.94
CA GLY A 330 -12.27 8.26 13.72
C GLY A 330 -10.92 8.93 13.97
N VAL A 331 -10.09 8.25 14.76
CA VAL A 331 -8.69 8.63 15.01
C VAL A 331 -7.81 7.42 14.73
N LEU A 332 -6.83 7.59 13.86
CA LEU A 332 -5.81 6.60 13.54
C LEU A 332 -4.57 6.88 14.38
N MET A 333 -4.12 5.89 15.14
CA MET A 333 -2.81 5.92 15.79
C MET A 333 -1.77 5.29 14.85
N LEU A 334 -0.58 5.87 14.83
CA LEU A 334 0.53 5.44 14.00
C LEU A 334 1.77 5.31 14.89
N ASP A 335 2.60 4.30 14.63
CA ASP A 335 3.90 4.15 15.27
C ASP A 335 5.01 4.30 14.22
N ASP A 336 5.81 5.35 14.38
CA ASP A 336 6.86 5.72 13.43
C ASP A 336 8.26 5.38 13.96
N PRO A 337 9.00 4.45 13.34
CA PRO A 337 10.36 4.09 13.73
C PRO A 337 11.44 5.10 13.27
N TRP A 338 11.06 6.22 12.65
CA TRP A 338 11.98 7.28 12.17
C TRP A 338 13.08 6.78 11.24
N ARG A 339 12.68 5.98 10.25
CA ARG A 339 13.61 5.38 9.30
C ARG A 339 13.22 5.66 7.87
N THR A 340 13.50 6.87 7.40
CA THR A 340 13.50 7.17 5.97
C THR A 340 14.72 6.59 5.27
N TYR A 341 14.53 6.04 4.07
CA TYR A 341 15.60 5.63 3.18
C TYR A 341 15.48 6.33 1.83
N ASP A 342 16.62 6.78 1.30
CA ASP A 342 16.72 7.30 -0.05
C ASP A 342 16.28 6.22 -1.06
N PRO A 343 15.29 6.51 -1.92
CA PRO A 343 14.73 5.53 -2.85
C PRO A 343 15.73 5.07 -3.93
N VAL A 344 16.74 5.89 -4.26
CA VAL A 344 17.74 5.64 -5.31
C VAL A 344 18.89 4.78 -4.79
N PHE A 345 19.41 5.11 -3.61
CA PHE A 345 20.61 4.48 -3.04
C PHE A 345 20.30 3.45 -1.96
N GLY A 346 19.05 3.40 -1.50
CA GLY A 346 18.61 2.53 -0.40
C GLY A 346 19.25 2.84 0.93
N LYS A 347 19.81 4.04 1.09
CA LYS A 347 20.52 4.43 2.32
C LYS A 347 19.62 5.19 3.25
N ARG A 348 19.76 4.95 4.56
CA ARG A 348 19.07 5.75 5.57
C ARG A 348 19.45 7.21 5.38
N ASP A 349 18.45 8.08 5.28
CA ASP A 349 18.64 9.51 5.09
C ASP A 349 17.83 10.31 6.11
N GLU A 350 18.54 10.78 7.14
CA GLU A 350 17.97 11.59 8.23
C GLU A 350 17.59 13.01 7.78
N SER A 351 18.01 13.45 6.59
CA SER A 351 17.61 14.74 6.02
C SER A 351 16.22 14.68 5.39
N ILE A 352 15.87 13.54 4.80
CA ILE A 352 14.55 13.28 4.23
C ILE A 352 13.53 12.94 5.33
N ASP A 353 13.96 12.45 6.50
CA ASP A 353 13.11 12.33 7.70
C ASP A 353 12.46 13.67 8.12
N LYS A 354 12.92 14.82 7.62
CA LYS A 354 12.39 16.16 7.94
C LYS A 354 11.70 16.83 6.75
N ASP A 355 11.61 16.15 5.62
CA ASP A 355 10.96 16.69 4.43
C ASP A 355 9.45 16.41 4.51
N GLU A 356 8.68 17.48 4.68
CA GLU A 356 7.23 17.42 4.81
C GLU A 356 6.52 16.92 3.54
N MET A 357 7.24 16.87 2.41
CA MET A 357 6.73 16.48 1.09
C MET A 357 7.25 15.12 0.62
N GLN A 358 8.11 14.44 1.40
CA GLN A 358 8.63 13.11 1.06
C GLN A 358 7.88 12.02 1.83
N ASP A 359 7.28 11.11 1.07
CA ASP A 359 6.62 9.89 1.55
C ASP A 359 7.57 8.71 1.32
N THR A 360 8.24 8.28 2.38
CA THR A 360 9.53 7.59 2.26
C THR A 360 9.42 6.07 2.28
N GLY A 361 8.23 5.51 2.13
CA GLY A 361 8.04 4.06 2.16
C GLY A 361 8.01 3.44 3.57
N TRP A 362 8.39 4.21 4.59
CA TRP A 362 8.61 3.76 5.97
C TRP A 362 7.96 4.67 7.02
N ASP A 363 7.17 5.63 6.56
CA ASP A 363 6.55 6.64 7.40
C ASP A 363 5.43 6.00 8.20
N ALA A 364 5.51 6.15 9.52
CA ALA A 364 4.48 5.90 10.52
C ALA A 364 3.54 4.73 10.16
N TYR A 365 3.89 3.52 10.59
CA TYR A 365 3.04 2.36 10.35
C TYR A 365 1.71 2.57 11.08
N GLY A 366 0.61 2.52 10.33
CA GLY A 366 -0.73 2.48 10.89
C GLY A 366 -0.85 1.28 11.80
N VAL A 367 -1.08 1.55 13.08
CA VAL A 367 -1.48 0.55 14.07
C VAL A 367 -2.86 0.92 14.54
N TYR A 368 -3.86 0.17 14.12
CA TYR A 368 -5.19 0.30 14.69
C TYR A 368 -5.33 -0.58 15.91
N VAL A 369 -6.22 -0.09 16.75
CA VAL A 369 -6.44 -0.51 18.10
C VAL A 369 -7.89 -0.88 18.17
N GLU A 370 -8.15 -2.16 18.39
CA GLU A 370 -9.49 -2.73 18.35
C GLU A 370 -10.47 -1.99 19.27
N GLN A 371 -9.95 -1.41 20.34
CA GLN A 371 -10.70 -0.69 21.37
C GLN A 371 -10.30 0.79 21.39
N ALA A 372 -10.73 1.53 20.36
CA ALA A 372 -10.73 2.99 20.40
C ALA A 372 -12.06 3.51 20.92
N SER A 373 -12.11 4.03 22.15
CA SER A 373 -13.24 4.85 22.58
C SER A 373 -12.96 6.31 22.24
N LEU A 374 -13.95 6.98 21.66
CA LEU A 374 -13.91 8.41 21.43
C LEU A 374 -14.99 9.06 22.30
N GLU A 375 -14.55 9.72 23.36
CA GLU A 375 -15.43 10.44 24.29
C GLU A 375 -15.31 11.95 24.04
N LYS A 376 -16.41 12.68 24.23
CA LYS A 376 -16.45 14.14 24.09
C LYS A 376 -17.00 14.76 25.36
N GLU A 377 -16.24 15.67 25.97
CA GLU A 377 -16.65 16.49 27.10
C GLU A 377 -16.46 17.97 26.75
N GLY A 378 -17.57 18.69 26.57
CA GLY A 378 -17.53 20.05 26.02
C GLY A 378 -16.90 20.05 24.61
N ASP A 379 -15.83 20.83 24.43
CA ASP A 379 -15.08 20.93 23.15
C ASP A 379 -13.86 20.00 23.08
N VAL A 380 -13.62 19.19 24.12
CA VAL A 380 -12.47 18.30 24.22
C VAL A 380 -12.88 16.87 23.91
N TYR A 381 -12.14 16.24 23.02
CA TYR A 381 -12.23 14.82 22.70
C TYR A 381 -11.11 14.05 23.40
N THR A 382 -11.42 12.83 23.84
CA THR A 382 -10.42 11.86 24.30
C THR A 382 -10.53 10.60 23.46
N ALA A 383 -9.47 10.25 22.75
CA ALA A 383 -9.32 8.96 22.08
C ALA A 383 -8.44 8.06 22.94
N SER A 384 -8.96 6.91 23.37
CA SER A 384 -8.21 5.91 24.14
C SER A 384 -7.90 4.69 23.28
N PHE A 385 -6.79 4.02 23.53
CA PHE A 385 -6.26 2.96 22.67
C PHE A 385 -5.59 1.87 23.54
N VAL A 386 -5.94 0.59 23.39
CA VAL A 386 -5.26 -0.57 24.00
C VAL A 386 -4.56 -1.43 22.94
N VAL A 387 -3.22 -1.47 22.91
CA VAL A 387 -2.45 -1.93 21.73
C VAL A 387 -1.38 -2.96 22.08
N PRO A 388 -1.44 -4.19 21.52
CA PRO A 388 -0.35 -5.15 21.66
C PRO A 388 0.90 -4.65 20.94
N LEU A 389 2.02 -4.54 21.66
CA LEU A 389 3.27 -4.05 21.09
C LEU A 389 3.83 -4.98 20.01
N CYS A 390 3.55 -6.28 20.06
CA CYS A 390 3.89 -7.22 18.98
C CYS A 390 3.39 -6.77 17.60
N ASN A 391 2.31 -5.97 17.53
CA ASN A 391 1.73 -5.52 16.26
C ASN A 391 2.45 -4.34 15.62
N HIS A 392 3.33 -3.68 16.36
CA HIS A 392 4.06 -2.48 15.92
C HIS A 392 5.34 -2.81 15.13
N ILE A 393 5.81 -4.08 15.10
CA ILE A 393 7.06 -4.47 14.43
C ILE A 393 6.78 -5.36 13.21
N ASN A 394 7.33 -5.02 12.05
CA ASN A 394 7.74 -6.05 11.10
C ASN A 394 9.21 -5.98 10.64
N PHE A 395 9.99 -4.95 10.97
CA PHE A 395 11.11 -4.66 10.05
C PHE A 395 12.54 -4.58 10.53
N GLU A 396 12.83 -4.28 11.79
CA GLU A 396 14.20 -3.85 12.11
C GLU A 396 14.84 -4.55 13.28
N LEU A 397 14.53 -5.84 13.43
CA LEU A 397 15.29 -6.71 14.31
C LEU A 397 16.12 -7.76 13.54
N SER A 398 16.22 -7.64 12.21
CA SER A 398 16.97 -8.59 11.37
C SER A 398 18.51 -8.41 11.43
N THR A 399 19.04 -7.42 12.15
CA THR A 399 20.50 -7.29 12.31
C THR A 399 21.01 -8.05 13.54
N ASN A 400 22.07 -8.84 13.38
CA ASN A 400 22.68 -9.71 14.40
C ASN A 400 23.25 -9.00 15.66
N SER A 401 23.13 -7.68 15.77
CA SER A 401 23.67 -6.85 16.84
C SER A 401 22.60 -6.10 17.64
N SER A 402 22.89 -5.80 18.90
CA SER A 402 22.07 -4.93 19.74
C SER A 402 21.78 -3.62 19.03
N THR A 403 20.51 -3.32 18.82
CA THR A 403 20.04 -2.17 18.04
C THR A 403 19.10 -1.36 18.91
N LEU A 404 19.35 -0.04 18.95
CA LEU A 404 18.49 0.95 19.59
C LEU A 404 17.68 1.63 18.48
N ILE A 405 16.36 1.63 18.60
CA ILE A 405 15.44 2.24 17.63
C ILE A 405 14.58 3.26 18.37
N SER A 406 14.42 4.46 17.81
CA SER A 406 13.49 5.45 18.35
C SER A 406 12.17 5.33 17.62
N HIS A 407 11.09 5.26 18.38
CA HIS A 407 9.72 5.20 17.89
C HIS A 407 8.98 6.46 18.33
N GLU A 408 7.94 6.82 17.61
CA GLU A 408 7.05 7.92 17.97
C GLU A 408 5.60 7.55 17.70
N ILE A 409 4.76 7.71 18.73
CA ILE A 409 3.32 7.62 18.58
C ILE A 409 2.79 8.91 17.96
N ARG A 410 2.06 8.76 16.85
CA ARG A 410 1.46 9.84 16.08
C ARG A 410 -0.02 9.58 15.86
N PHE A 411 -0.76 10.62 15.49
CA PHE A 411 -2.19 10.55 15.27
C PHE A 411 -2.57 11.19 13.94
N ARG A 412 -3.59 10.61 13.32
CA ARG A 412 -4.34 11.23 12.23
C ARG A 412 -5.82 11.19 12.57
N PHE A 413 -6.48 12.34 12.45
CA PHE A 413 -7.88 12.53 12.78
C PHE A 413 -8.67 12.54 11.47
N ILE A 414 -9.69 11.69 11.36
CA ILE A 414 -10.50 11.55 10.14
C ILE A 414 -11.81 12.28 10.41
N GLY A 415 -12.07 13.38 9.71
CA GLY A 415 -13.32 14.10 9.78
C GLY A 415 -14.45 13.32 9.12
N LYS A 416 -15.70 13.51 9.56
CA LYS A 416 -16.87 12.96 8.85
C LYS A 416 -17.06 13.56 7.46
N ASN A 417 -16.49 14.74 7.23
CA ASN A 417 -16.37 15.37 5.91
C ASN A 417 -15.36 14.64 4.99
N GLY A 418 -14.65 13.62 5.48
CA GLY A 418 -13.74 12.81 4.70
C GLY A 418 -12.30 13.30 4.63
N MET A 419 -12.03 14.55 5.02
CA MET A 419 -10.66 15.05 5.17
C MET A 419 -10.01 14.43 6.39
N ALA A 420 -8.69 14.28 6.32
CA ALA A 420 -7.88 13.88 7.46
C ALA A 420 -6.92 14.99 7.87
N PHE A 421 -6.64 15.08 9.17
CA PHE A 421 -5.63 15.97 9.73
C PHE A 421 -4.57 15.19 10.53
N PRO A 422 -3.27 15.43 10.30
CA PRO A 422 -2.71 16.06 9.11
C PRO A 422 -3.12 15.30 7.83
N HIS A 423 -3.26 16.01 6.71
CA HIS A 423 -3.68 15.40 5.44
C HIS A 423 -2.62 14.45 4.89
N ALA A 424 -3.00 13.48 4.03
CA ALA A 424 -2.08 12.41 3.63
C ALA A 424 -0.79 12.82 2.92
N PRO A 425 -0.81 13.78 1.99
CA PRO A 425 0.41 14.29 1.35
C PRO A 425 1.31 15.07 2.31
N THR A 426 0.81 15.47 3.49
CA THR A 426 1.62 16.07 4.52
C THR A 426 2.33 14.98 5.31
N SER A 427 3.65 14.97 5.25
CA SER A 427 4.42 14.12 6.16
C SER A 427 4.10 14.52 7.59
N ILE A 428 3.76 13.52 8.39
CA ILE A 428 3.61 13.67 9.84
C ILE A 428 4.96 13.69 10.56
N LYS A 429 6.08 13.58 9.81
CA LYS A 429 7.42 13.80 10.32
C LYS A 429 7.70 15.31 10.42
N GLY A 430 7.32 15.90 11.56
CA GLY A 430 7.68 17.30 11.86
C GLY A 430 9.19 17.48 12.13
N GLY A 431 9.62 18.75 12.21
CA GLY A 431 11.00 19.17 12.53
C GLY A 431 11.59 18.61 13.85
N PRO A 432 12.88 18.89 14.16
CA PRO A 432 13.62 18.24 15.24
C PRO A 432 12.87 18.25 16.58
N CYS A 433 12.95 17.13 17.32
CA CYS A 433 12.25 16.86 18.57
C CYS A 433 12.25 18.04 19.56
N SER A 434 11.27 18.93 19.48
CA SER A 434 10.94 19.84 20.56
C SER A 434 9.65 19.35 21.23
N ALA A 435 9.81 18.94 22.50
CA ALA A 435 8.70 18.76 23.43
C ALA A 435 7.79 20.01 23.43
N PRO A 436 6.47 19.90 23.71
CA PRO A 436 5.84 18.82 24.49
C PRO A 436 4.91 17.84 23.72
N LEU A 437 4.77 17.94 22.40
CA LEU A 437 3.69 17.23 21.67
C LEU A 437 4.10 15.90 20.99
N ARG A 438 5.33 15.42 21.18
CA ARG A 438 5.84 14.19 20.54
C ARG A 438 6.08 13.08 21.56
N THR A 439 5.35 11.98 21.46
CA THR A 439 5.45 10.84 22.38
C THR A 439 6.41 9.78 21.84
N CYS A 440 7.70 10.00 22.07
CA CYS A 440 8.76 9.10 21.60
C CYS A 440 9.15 8.04 22.64
N TYR A 441 9.40 6.81 22.23
CA TYR A 441 10.00 5.78 23.08
C TYR A 441 11.12 5.07 22.35
N LYS A 442 11.90 4.28 23.07
CA LYS A 442 13.04 3.54 22.52
C LYS A 442 12.79 2.05 22.61
N LEU A 443 13.13 1.34 21.55
CA LEU A 443 13.22 -0.11 21.51
C LEU A 443 14.69 -0.54 21.55
N VAL A 444 14.99 -1.52 22.40
CA VAL A 444 16.33 -2.11 22.54
C VAL A 444 16.24 -3.60 22.29
N ARG A 445 16.87 -4.06 21.21
CA ARG A 445 17.09 -5.49 20.99
C ARG A 445 18.30 -5.96 21.79
N THR A 446 18.12 -6.96 22.64
CA THR A 446 19.21 -7.53 23.45
C THR A 446 19.38 -9.01 23.15
N ARG A 447 20.62 -9.45 22.94
CA ARG A 447 20.97 -10.86 22.70
C ARG A 447 21.09 -11.60 24.03
N LEU A 448 20.40 -12.72 24.17
CA LEU A 448 20.53 -13.68 25.28
C LEU A 448 21.59 -14.74 24.91
N GLY A 449 22.81 -14.53 25.42
CA GLY A 449 23.89 -15.52 25.35
C GLY A 449 24.54 -15.69 23.97
N THR A 450 25.51 -16.60 23.93
CA THR A 450 26.37 -16.86 22.75
C THR A 450 25.92 -18.06 21.92
N GLY A 451 24.84 -18.74 22.32
CA GLY A 451 24.32 -19.94 21.65
C GLY A 451 23.80 -19.71 20.23
N TYR A 452 23.62 -20.80 19.48
CA TYR A 452 23.05 -20.82 18.14
C TYR A 452 21.83 -21.77 18.09
N PRO A 453 20.66 -21.32 17.59
CA PRO A 453 20.39 -19.97 17.10
C PRO A 453 20.42 -18.94 18.25
N ALA A 454 20.84 -17.72 17.93
CA ALA A 454 20.90 -16.65 18.93
C ALA A 454 19.48 -16.25 19.35
N VAL A 455 19.21 -16.28 20.66
CA VAL A 455 17.94 -15.82 21.23
C VAL A 455 18.04 -14.31 21.46
N TYR A 456 17.00 -13.57 21.10
CA TYR A 456 16.92 -12.13 21.32
C TYR A 456 15.58 -11.81 21.96
N TYR A 457 15.59 -10.82 22.85
CA TYR A 457 14.39 -10.20 23.39
C TYR A 457 14.43 -8.70 23.08
N VAL A 458 13.26 -8.07 23.08
CA VAL A 458 13.11 -6.65 22.80
C VAL A 458 12.56 -5.99 24.05
N LEU A 459 13.21 -4.92 24.50
CA LEU A 459 12.77 -4.09 25.61
C LEU A 459 12.35 -2.72 25.09
N HIS A 460 11.53 -2.02 25.85
CA HIS A 460 11.17 -0.62 25.59
C HIS A 460 11.23 0.24 26.86
N ASP A 461 11.46 1.54 26.71
CA ASP A 461 11.61 2.47 27.84
C ASP A 461 10.30 3.11 28.33
N ILE A 462 9.15 2.71 27.80
CA ILE A 462 7.83 3.26 28.21
C ILE A 462 7.55 3.11 29.72
N PRO A 463 7.76 1.95 30.38
CA PRO A 463 7.45 1.80 31.81
C PRO A 463 8.21 2.80 32.68
N THR A 464 9.48 3.07 32.35
CA THR A 464 10.34 3.98 33.11
C THR A 464 10.12 5.43 32.72
N LYS A 465 9.79 5.70 31.46
CA LYS A 465 9.64 7.06 30.92
C LYS A 465 8.24 7.65 31.15
N TYR A 466 7.21 6.84 30.98
CA TYR A 466 5.81 7.28 30.99
C TYR A 466 4.95 6.58 32.05
N GLY A 467 5.42 5.45 32.58
CA GLY A 467 4.74 4.71 33.65
C GLY A 467 3.98 3.49 33.16
N THR A 468 3.21 2.89 34.07
CA THR A 468 2.46 1.66 33.82
C THR A 468 0.96 1.82 34.11
N TRP A 469 0.15 0.94 33.54
CA TRP A 469 -1.28 0.79 33.83
C TRP A 469 -1.59 -0.62 34.35
N VAL A 470 -2.67 -0.75 35.10
CA VAL A 470 -3.19 -2.02 35.61
C VAL A 470 -4.45 -2.32 34.82
N SER A 471 -4.58 -3.51 34.22
CA SER A 471 -5.88 -3.89 33.66
C SER A 471 -6.83 -4.13 34.83
N GLU A 472 -8.01 -3.53 34.79
CA GLU A 472 -9.10 -3.97 35.66
C GLU A 472 -9.28 -5.47 35.39
N SER A 473 -9.30 -6.26 36.47
CA SER A 473 -9.27 -7.72 36.42
C SER A 473 -10.30 -8.28 35.44
N GLU A 474 -9.85 -9.16 34.53
CA GLU A 474 -10.71 -9.98 33.66
C GLU A 474 -11.73 -10.80 34.45
#